data_AF-A0A0N0KCI8-F1
#
_entry.id   AF-A0A0N0KCI8-F1
#
_cell.length_a   1.000
_cell.length_b   1.000
_cell.length_c   1.000
_cell.angle_alpha   90.00
_cell.angle_beta   90.00
_cell.angle_gamma   90.00
#
_symmetry.space_group_name_H-M   'P 1'
#
loop_
_entity.id
_entity.type
_entity.pdbx_description
1 polymer ?
#
loop_
_entity_poly.entity_id
_entity_poly.type
_entity_poly.pdbx_seq_one_letter_code
_entity_poly.pdbx_strand_id
1 'polypeptide(L)'
;LPIFSNLYVPMGPAYYLFAAFVIVGAGNAVNLTDGLDGLATMPVIIAAGTFAIIAYLAGRVDYAHYLGIQHVPRAGELSIFCGAVMGAGLAFLWFNAPPAAVFMGDTGSLALGGTLGVIAVSIHHEIVLGIVGGLFVMEAVSVIVQVFVYKRTGKRVFRMAPIHHHFEQLGWKESTVVIRFWIVSIVLALIGLATLKVR
;
A
#
# COMPACT_ATOMS: atom_id res chain seq x y z
N LEU A 1 8.10 16.86 -3.53
CA LEU A 1 7.13 16.35 -2.53
C LEU A 1 5.71 16.58 -3.06
N PRO A 2 4.74 15.69 -2.80
CA PRO A 2 3.44 15.71 -3.49
C PRO A 2 2.61 17.00 -3.32
N ILE A 3 2.78 17.73 -2.20
CA ILE A 3 1.98 18.94 -1.89
C ILE A 3 2.73 20.24 -2.22
N PHE A 4 4.05 20.19 -2.42
CA PHE A 4 4.89 21.38 -2.55
C PHE A 4 5.48 21.47 -3.95
N SER A 5 5.19 22.57 -4.66
CA SER A 5 5.55 22.74 -6.06
C SER A 5 7.04 22.85 -6.35
N ASN A 6 7.88 23.11 -5.33
CA ASN A 6 9.34 23.29 -5.47
C ASN A 6 10.18 22.69 -4.33
N LEU A 7 9.61 21.83 -3.49
CA LEU A 7 10.36 21.20 -2.40
C LEU A 7 10.85 19.81 -2.83
N TYR A 8 12.13 19.78 -3.22
CA TYR A 8 12.91 18.57 -3.46
C TYR A 8 13.94 18.42 -2.35
N VAL A 9 14.04 17.23 -1.76
CA VAL A 9 15.02 16.91 -0.72
C VAL A 9 16.09 16.03 -1.36
N PRO A 10 17.28 16.56 -1.71
CA PRO A 10 18.37 15.77 -2.26
C PRO A 10 18.93 14.85 -1.16
N MET A 11 18.55 13.57 -1.17
CA MET A 11 19.02 12.60 -0.18
C MET A 11 20.39 11.99 -0.53
N GLY A 12 20.86 12.15 -1.77
CA GLY A 12 22.13 11.56 -2.22
C GLY A 12 22.19 10.05 -1.94
N PRO A 13 23.31 9.50 -1.45
CA PRO A 13 23.45 8.08 -1.14
C PRO A 13 22.48 7.56 -0.08
N ALA A 14 21.95 8.41 0.81
CA ALA A 14 20.97 8.00 1.81
C ALA A 14 19.65 7.53 1.17
N TYR A 15 19.40 7.89 -0.09
CA TYR A 15 18.25 7.43 -0.85
C TYR A 15 18.22 5.91 -1.02
N TYR A 16 19.38 5.24 -1.13
CA TYR A 16 19.40 3.77 -1.23
C TYR A 16 18.84 3.09 0.02
N LEU A 17 19.17 3.63 1.20
CA LEU A 17 18.64 3.15 2.48
C LEU A 17 17.14 3.46 2.60
N PHE A 18 16.73 4.65 2.16
CA PHE A 18 15.31 5.02 2.14
C PHE A 18 14.50 4.13 1.21
N ALA A 19 14.99 3.87 -0.02
CA ALA A 19 14.36 2.97 -0.97
C ALA A 19 14.26 1.55 -0.42
N ALA A 20 15.32 1.02 0.18
CA ALA A 20 15.31 -0.28 0.83
C ALA A 20 14.28 -0.34 1.97
N PHE A 21 14.19 0.71 2.79
CA PHE A 21 13.18 0.84 3.83
C PHE A 21 11.75 0.83 3.26
N VAL A 22 11.49 1.58 2.19
CA VAL A 22 10.17 1.61 1.54
C VAL A 22 9.78 0.24 1.00
N ILE A 23 10.70 -0.45 0.32
CA ILE A 23 10.44 -1.77 -0.29
C ILE A 23 10.20 -2.84 0.78
N VAL A 24 11.11 -2.94 1.76
CA VAL A 24 11.00 -3.92 2.85
C VAL A 24 9.80 -3.60 3.75
N GLY A 25 9.58 -2.32 4.04
CA GLY A 25 8.45 -1.84 4.83
C GLY A 25 7.12 -2.18 4.17
N ALA A 26 6.97 -1.93 2.86
CA ALA A 26 5.76 -2.26 2.13
C ALA A 26 5.51 -3.78 2.08
N GLY A 27 6.55 -4.58 1.85
CA GLY A 27 6.47 -6.05 1.90
C GLY A 27 5.93 -6.56 3.24
N ASN A 28 6.54 -6.13 4.35
CA ASN A 28 6.10 -6.53 5.69
C ASN A 28 4.72 -5.97 6.04
N ALA A 29 4.38 -4.76 5.62
CA ALA A 29 3.08 -4.16 5.91
C ALA A 29 1.93 -4.93 5.23
N VAL A 30 2.12 -5.36 3.97
CA VAL A 30 1.15 -6.23 3.27
C VAL A 30 1.07 -7.60 3.94
N ASN A 31 2.20 -8.19 4.33
CA ASN A 31 2.24 -9.46 5.05
C ASN A 31 1.49 -9.40 6.40
N LEU A 32 1.68 -8.34 7.20
CA LEU A 32 0.93 -8.14 8.44
C LEU A 32 -0.57 -7.93 8.22
N THR A 33 -0.98 -7.51 7.02
CA THR A 33 -2.40 -7.30 6.67
C THR A 33 -3.06 -8.57 6.16
N ASP A 34 -2.29 -9.60 5.77
CA ASP A 34 -2.78 -10.88 5.26
C ASP A 34 -3.20 -11.83 6.40
N GLY A 35 -4.09 -11.35 7.27
CA GLY A 35 -4.58 -12.07 8.45
C GLY A 35 -6.04 -12.52 8.38
N LEU A 36 -6.80 -12.04 7.39
CA LEU A 36 -8.21 -12.36 7.14
C LEU A 36 -8.48 -12.54 5.64
N ASP A 37 -9.52 -13.30 5.32
CA ASP A 37 -9.88 -13.69 3.95
C ASP A 37 -10.20 -12.45 3.08
N GLY A 38 -9.39 -12.21 2.05
CA GLY A 38 -9.54 -11.07 1.14
C GLY A 38 -9.11 -9.71 1.72
N LEU A 39 -8.58 -9.66 2.95
CA LEU A 39 -8.24 -8.39 3.61
C LEU A 39 -7.08 -7.67 2.93
N ALA A 40 -6.01 -8.37 2.57
CA ALA A 40 -4.84 -7.78 1.91
C ALA A 40 -4.99 -7.66 0.39
N THR A 41 -5.64 -8.65 -0.24
CA THR A 41 -5.74 -8.78 -1.70
C THR A 41 -6.37 -7.56 -2.36
N MET A 42 -7.56 -7.13 -1.91
CA MET A 42 -8.26 -6.02 -2.57
C MET A 42 -7.56 -4.67 -2.39
N PRO A 43 -7.04 -4.31 -1.20
CA PRO A 43 -6.18 -3.14 -1.04
C PRO A 43 -4.94 -3.18 -1.95
N VAL A 44 -4.33 -4.35 -2.20
CA VAL A 44 -3.23 -4.48 -3.16
C VAL A 44 -3.69 -4.19 -4.59
N ILE A 45 -4.86 -4.71 -5.00
CA ILE A 45 -5.44 -4.44 -6.33
C ILE A 45 -5.71 -2.93 -6.50
N ILE A 46 -6.27 -2.29 -5.48
CA ILE A 46 -6.54 -0.84 -5.48
C ILE A 46 -5.24 -0.04 -5.57
N ALA A 47 -4.23 -0.41 -4.79
CA ALA A 47 -2.92 0.23 -4.83
C ALA A 47 -2.25 0.04 -6.20
N ALA A 48 -2.25 -1.17 -6.74
CA ALA A 48 -1.71 -1.47 -8.07
C ALA A 48 -2.42 -0.65 -9.15
N GLY A 49 -3.75 -0.56 -9.12
CA GLY A 49 -4.51 0.27 -10.06
C GLY A 49 -4.20 1.76 -9.94
N THR A 50 -4.03 2.26 -8.71
CA THR A 50 -3.61 3.65 -8.46
C THR A 50 -2.22 3.91 -9.04
N PHE A 51 -1.27 3.01 -8.78
CA PHE A 51 0.09 3.11 -9.30
C PHE A 51 0.17 2.85 -10.81
N ALA A 52 -0.76 2.11 -11.41
CA ALA A 52 -0.87 1.99 -12.87
C ALA A 52 -1.16 3.36 -13.50
N ILE A 53 -2.11 4.11 -12.93
CA ILE A 53 -2.46 5.46 -13.37
C ILE A 53 -1.25 6.39 -13.19
N ILE A 54 -0.64 6.41 -12.00
CA ILE A 54 0.51 7.28 -11.71
C ILE A 54 1.68 6.96 -12.64
N ALA A 55 2.02 5.69 -12.84
CA ALA A 55 3.11 5.27 -13.71
C ALA A 55 2.88 5.68 -15.17
N TYR A 56 1.65 5.56 -15.66
CA TYR A 56 1.29 6.04 -16.99
C TYR A 56 1.47 7.55 -17.13
N LEU A 57 1.00 8.33 -16.15
CA LEU A 57 1.11 9.79 -16.14
C LEU A 57 2.56 10.25 -16.03
N ALA A 58 3.36 9.64 -15.16
CA ALA A 58 4.78 9.93 -15.01
C ALA A 58 5.59 9.55 -16.26
N GLY A 59 5.17 8.50 -16.97
CA GLY A 59 5.77 8.03 -18.22
C GLY A 59 5.52 8.92 -19.43
N ARG A 60 4.63 9.90 -19.32
CA ARG A 60 4.22 10.81 -20.40
C ARG A 60 4.64 12.23 -20.11
N VAL A 61 5.42 12.84 -21.02
CA VAL A 61 6.00 14.18 -20.83
C VAL A 61 4.90 15.25 -20.71
N ASP A 62 3.87 15.15 -21.54
CA ASP A 62 2.70 16.04 -21.58
C ASP A 62 1.96 16.08 -20.23
N TYR A 63 1.61 14.91 -19.69
CA TYR A 63 0.91 14.82 -18.41
C TYR A 63 1.82 15.12 -17.22
N ALA A 64 3.07 14.66 -17.26
CA ALA A 64 4.02 14.92 -16.18
C ALA A 64 4.22 16.43 -16.00
N HIS A 65 4.38 17.16 -17.09
CA HIS A 65 4.48 18.61 -17.08
C HIS A 65 3.18 19.28 -16.60
N TYR A 66 2.01 18.85 -17.10
CA TYR A 66 0.71 19.41 -16.69
C TYR A 66 0.42 19.23 -15.19
N LEU A 67 0.75 18.07 -14.63
CA LEU A 67 0.55 17.76 -13.20
C LEU A 67 1.72 18.22 -12.32
N GLY A 68 2.80 18.72 -12.91
CA GLY A 68 4.05 19.06 -12.23
C GLY A 68 4.78 17.87 -11.61
N ILE A 69 4.43 16.62 -11.96
CA ILE A 69 5.11 15.42 -11.44
C ILE A 69 6.42 15.18 -12.17
N GLN A 70 7.35 14.46 -11.53
CA GLN A 70 8.62 14.13 -12.16
C GLN A 70 8.38 13.18 -13.34
N HIS A 71 8.87 13.55 -14.52
CA HIS A 71 8.83 12.68 -15.68
C HIS A 71 9.86 11.57 -15.54
N VAL A 72 9.42 10.33 -15.70
CA VAL A 72 10.27 9.14 -15.69
C VAL A 72 10.12 8.43 -17.02
N PRO A 73 11.13 8.50 -17.92
CA PRO A 73 11.05 7.87 -19.23
C PRO A 73 10.73 6.39 -19.12
N ARG A 74 9.78 5.91 -19.94
CA ARG A 74 9.34 4.50 -19.99
C ARG A 74 8.66 3.97 -18.72
N ALA A 75 8.34 4.81 -17.73
CA ALA A 75 7.57 4.39 -16.56
C ALA A 75 6.17 3.84 -16.92
N GLY A 76 5.65 4.19 -18.10
CA GLY A 76 4.38 3.65 -18.60
C GLY A 76 4.34 2.12 -18.70
N GLU A 77 5.47 1.44 -18.88
CA GLU A 77 5.55 -0.03 -18.88
C GLU A 77 5.15 -0.64 -17.55
N LEU A 78 5.39 0.07 -16.44
CA LEU A 78 4.95 -0.37 -15.11
C LEU A 78 3.43 -0.39 -15.00
N SER A 79 2.70 0.38 -15.81
CA SER A 79 1.22 0.34 -15.81
C SER A 79 0.68 -0.99 -16.35
N ILE A 80 1.36 -1.61 -17.32
CA ILE A 80 1.04 -2.94 -17.84
C ILE A 80 1.25 -3.99 -16.74
N PHE A 81 2.39 -3.91 -16.05
CA PHE A 81 2.71 -4.81 -14.96
C PHE A 81 1.71 -4.67 -13.79
N CYS A 82 1.34 -3.44 -13.41
CA CYS A 82 0.27 -3.21 -12.43
C CYS A 82 -1.06 -3.83 -12.88
N GLY A 83 -1.41 -3.71 -14.16
CA GLY A 83 -2.60 -4.36 -14.73
C GLY A 83 -2.56 -5.89 -14.60
N ALA A 84 -1.40 -6.51 -14.79
CA ALA A 84 -1.20 -7.94 -14.57
C ALA A 84 -1.38 -8.30 -13.08
N VAL A 85 -0.83 -7.51 -12.16
CA VAL A 85 -1.02 -7.68 -10.71
C VAL A 85 -2.51 -7.56 -10.33
N MET A 86 -3.22 -6.59 -10.89
CA MET A 86 -4.67 -6.45 -10.66
C MET A 86 -5.44 -7.67 -11.17
N GLY A 87 -5.16 -8.14 -12.39
CA GLY A 87 -5.82 -9.30 -12.96
C GLY A 87 -5.56 -10.57 -12.15
N ALA A 88 -4.32 -10.82 -11.78
CA ALA A 88 -3.94 -11.94 -10.92
C ALA A 88 -4.57 -11.82 -9.52
N GLY A 89 -4.58 -10.62 -8.95
CA GLY A 89 -5.21 -10.35 -7.65
C GLY A 89 -6.72 -10.58 -7.68
N LEU A 90 -7.43 -10.15 -8.72
CA LEU A 90 -8.86 -10.39 -8.89
C LEU A 90 -9.16 -11.89 -9.04
N ALA A 91 -8.36 -12.61 -9.81
CA ALA A 91 -8.47 -14.06 -9.95
C ALA A 91 -8.19 -14.78 -8.62
N PHE A 92 -7.19 -14.33 -7.86
CA PHE A 92 -6.89 -14.85 -6.53
C PHE A 92 -8.05 -14.57 -5.54
N LEU A 93 -8.58 -13.34 -5.55
CA LEU A 93 -9.70 -12.93 -4.70
C LEU A 93 -10.94 -13.79 -4.94
N TRP A 94 -11.17 -14.28 -6.15
CA TRP A 94 -12.26 -15.22 -6.44
C TRP A 94 -12.21 -16.48 -5.55
N PHE A 95 -11.00 -16.97 -5.25
CA PHE A 95 -10.79 -18.16 -4.40
C PHE A 95 -10.47 -17.81 -2.94
N ASN A 96 -10.05 -16.58 -2.67
CA ASN A 96 -9.67 -16.10 -1.33
C ASN A 96 -10.79 -15.30 -0.63
N ALA A 97 -11.88 -14.96 -1.34
CA ALA A 97 -13.03 -14.32 -0.71
C ALA A 97 -13.67 -15.25 0.34
N PRO A 98 -14.16 -14.71 1.47
CA PRO A 98 -14.68 -15.53 2.56
C PRO A 98 -15.86 -16.41 2.11
N PRO A 99 -15.86 -17.73 2.42
CA PRO A 99 -14.78 -18.50 3.05
C PRO A 99 -13.66 -18.87 2.06
N ALA A 100 -12.39 -18.59 2.40
CA ALA A 100 -11.27 -18.83 1.49
C ALA A 100 -10.99 -20.31 1.21
N ALA A 101 -10.76 -20.62 -0.06
CA ALA A 101 -10.26 -21.90 -0.53
C ALA A 101 -8.72 -21.93 -0.64
N VAL A 102 -8.08 -20.76 -0.79
CA VAL A 102 -6.64 -20.61 -0.95
C VAL A 102 -6.14 -19.42 -0.13
N PHE A 103 -5.01 -19.59 0.55
CA PHE A 103 -4.31 -18.53 1.30
C PHE A 103 -3.16 -17.95 0.48
N MET A 104 -2.89 -16.66 0.66
CA MET A 104 -1.85 -15.94 -0.08
C MET A 104 -0.46 -16.35 0.42
N GLY A 105 -0.28 -16.39 1.74
CA GLY A 105 0.96 -16.77 2.40
C GLY A 105 2.09 -15.76 2.19
N ASP A 106 3.25 -16.04 2.77
CA ASP A 106 4.41 -15.14 2.71
C ASP A 106 4.90 -14.92 1.28
N THR A 107 4.79 -15.95 0.42
CA THR A 107 5.17 -15.89 -0.99
C THR A 107 4.38 -14.80 -1.73
N GLY A 108 3.06 -14.73 -1.53
CA GLY A 108 2.24 -13.72 -2.19
C GLY A 108 2.35 -12.35 -1.54
N SER A 109 2.23 -12.29 -0.21
CA SER A 109 2.12 -11.03 0.51
C SER A 109 3.42 -10.21 0.48
N LEU A 110 4.58 -10.82 0.70
CA LEU A 110 5.87 -10.13 0.60
C LEU A 110 6.18 -9.71 -0.83
N ALA A 111 5.86 -10.56 -1.82
CA ALA A 111 6.08 -10.25 -3.22
C ALA A 111 5.21 -9.05 -3.66
N LEU A 112 3.92 -9.05 -3.33
CA LEU A 112 2.99 -7.98 -3.70
C LEU A 112 3.35 -6.65 -3.01
N GLY A 113 3.63 -6.67 -1.70
CA GLY A 113 4.03 -5.47 -0.98
C GLY A 113 5.38 -4.92 -1.45
N GLY A 114 6.39 -5.79 -1.60
CA GLY A 114 7.70 -5.39 -2.12
C GLY A 114 7.62 -4.82 -3.53
N THR A 115 6.80 -5.43 -4.38
CA THR A 115 6.52 -4.95 -5.74
C THR A 115 5.92 -3.55 -5.76
N LEU A 116 4.91 -3.28 -4.93
CA LEU A 116 4.34 -1.93 -4.79
C LEU A 116 5.40 -0.91 -4.33
N GLY A 117 6.27 -1.32 -3.40
CA GLY A 117 7.41 -0.52 -2.95
C GLY A 117 8.38 -0.20 -4.10
N VAL A 118 8.75 -1.19 -4.90
CA VAL A 118 9.66 -1.03 -6.06
C VAL A 118 9.04 -0.09 -7.09
N ILE A 119 7.76 -0.26 -7.41
CA ILE A 119 7.05 0.61 -8.37
C ILE A 119 7.06 2.06 -7.87
N ALA A 120 6.71 2.28 -6.59
CA ALA A 120 6.66 3.62 -6.01
C ALA A 120 8.02 4.33 -6.02
N VAL A 121 9.09 3.61 -5.66
CA VAL A 121 10.47 4.14 -5.71
C VAL A 121 10.91 4.42 -7.14
N SER A 122 10.54 3.56 -8.10
CA SER A 122 10.92 3.70 -9.51
C SER A 122 10.31 4.93 -10.17
N ILE A 123 9.14 5.36 -9.70
CA ILE A 123 8.45 6.54 -10.22
C ILE A 123 8.51 7.75 -9.28
N HIS A 124 9.28 7.69 -8.18
CA HIS A 124 9.43 8.75 -7.17
C HIS A 124 8.11 9.18 -6.48
N HIS A 125 7.24 8.22 -6.18
CA HIS A 125 5.94 8.44 -5.52
C HIS A 125 5.82 7.63 -4.21
N GLU A 126 6.89 7.57 -3.41
CA GLU A 126 6.98 6.82 -2.16
C GLU A 126 6.03 7.37 -1.08
N ILE A 127 5.90 8.70 -1.01
CA ILE A 127 4.97 9.34 -0.07
C ILE A 127 3.52 9.03 -0.47
N VAL A 128 3.25 9.00 -1.78
CA VAL A 128 1.92 8.60 -2.27
C VAL A 128 1.65 7.14 -1.97
N LEU A 129 2.67 6.26 -1.98
CA LEU A 129 2.52 4.88 -1.50
C LEU A 129 2.13 4.83 -0.03
N GLY A 130 2.72 5.68 0.82
CA GLY A 130 2.32 5.78 2.22
C GLY A 130 0.86 6.18 2.42
N ILE A 131 0.30 7.00 1.52
CA ILE A 131 -1.11 7.42 1.53
C ILE A 131 -2.00 6.30 0.99
N VAL A 132 -1.74 5.84 -0.24
CA VAL A 132 -2.54 4.82 -0.94
C VAL A 132 -2.51 3.50 -0.18
N GLY A 133 -1.34 3.09 0.29
CA GLY A 133 -1.12 1.95 1.17
C GLY A 133 -1.35 2.27 2.65
N GLY A 134 -2.04 3.36 2.97
CA GLY A 134 -2.25 3.82 4.34
C GLY A 134 -2.93 2.77 5.22
N LEU A 135 -3.75 1.88 4.64
CA LEU A 135 -4.26 0.71 5.36
C LEU A 135 -3.14 -0.21 5.85
N PHE A 136 -2.23 -0.61 4.96
CA PHE A 136 -1.06 -1.44 5.31
C PHE A 136 -0.18 -0.74 6.35
N VAL A 137 0.00 0.58 6.20
CA VAL A 137 0.75 1.39 7.16
C VAL A 137 0.09 1.36 8.53
N MET A 138 -1.24 1.54 8.61
CA MET A 138 -1.98 1.48 9.88
C MET A 138 -1.86 0.12 10.54
N GLU A 139 -1.95 -0.97 9.77
CA GLU A 139 -1.76 -2.34 10.27
C GLU A 139 -0.36 -2.53 10.85
N ALA A 140 0.69 -2.17 10.10
CA ALA A 140 2.07 -2.26 10.56
C ALA A 140 2.34 -1.40 11.80
N VAL A 141 1.85 -0.15 11.81
CA VAL A 141 2.01 0.77 12.95
C VAL A 141 1.28 0.24 14.19
N SER A 142 0.11 -0.37 14.02
CA SER A 142 -0.62 -0.97 15.15
C SER A 142 0.21 -2.03 15.87
N VAL A 143 0.92 -2.87 15.12
CA VAL A 143 1.83 -3.90 15.65
C VAL A 143 3.03 -3.25 16.35
N ILE A 144 3.67 -2.28 15.71
CA ILE A 144 4.84 -1.58 16.28
C ILE A 144 4.47 -0.92 17.62
N VAL A 145 3.35 -0.19 17.67
CA VAL A 145 2.86 0.47 18.88
C VAL A 145 2.53 -0.56 19.96
N GLN A 146 1.82 -1.63 19.60
CA GLN A 146 1.45 -2.68 20.55
C GLN A 146 2.69 -3.33 21.18
N VAL A 147 3.66 -3.74 20.36
CA VAL A 147 4.90 -4.39 20.84
C VAL A 147 5.71 -3.44 21.69
N PHE A 148 5.86 -2.17 21.26
CA PHE A 148 6.60 -1.17 22.01
C PHE A 148 6.02 -0.90 23.40
N VAL A 149 4.69 -0.69 23.49
CA VAL A 149 4.02 -0.39 24.76
C VAL A 149 3.99 -1.62 25.67
N TYR A 150 3.72 -2.80 25.13
CA TYR A 150 3.67 -4.04 25.92
C TYR A 150 5.04 -4.36 26.53
N LYS A 151 6.13 -4.21 25.78
CA LYS A 151 7.49 -4.42 26.29
C LYS A 151 7.88 -3.47 27.42
N ARG A 152 7.33 -2.26 27.47
CA ARG A 152 7.66 -1.26 28.50
C ARG A 152 6.73 -1.27 29.70
N THR A 153 5.46 -1.60 29.52
CA THR A 153 4.43 -1.40 30.54
C THR A 153 3.71 -2.69 30.95
N GLY A 154 3.85 -3.77 30.17
CA GLY A 154 3.05 -4.99 30.29
C GLY A 154 1.58 -4.82 29.91
N LYS A 155 1.16 -3.61 29.49
CA LYS A 155 -0.23 -3.29 29.11
C LYS A 155 -0.38 -3.30 27.60
N ARG A 156 -1.55 -3.74 27.13
CA ARG A 156 -1.94 -3.75 25.71
C ARG A 156 -2.69 -2.47 25.35
N VAL A 157 -2.37 -1.87 24.20
CA VAL A 157 -3.06 -0.66 23.69
C VAL A 157 -4.31 -1.07 22.93
N PHE A 158 -4.14 -1.96 21.95
CA PHE A 158 -5.22 -2.64 21.25
C PHE A 158 -5.52 -3.96 21.93
N ARG A 159 -6.76 -4.44 21.83
CA ARG A 159 -7.13 -5.75 22.39
C ARG A 159 -6.29 -6.89 21.79
N MET A 160 -6.01 -6.78 20.48
CA MET A 160 -5.07 -7.59 19.72
C MET A 160 -4.49 -6.73 18.59
N ALA A 161 -3.25 -7.03 18.18
CA ALA A 161 -2.63 -6.46 16.99
C ALA A 161 -2.34 -7.60 16.01
N PRO A 162 -2.46 -7.41 14.69
CA PRO A 162 -2.76 -6.14 13.98
C PRO A 162 -4.20 -5.60 14.18
N ILE A 163 -4.52 -4.43 13.63
CA ILE A 163 -5.73 -3.67 14.00
C ILE A 163 -7.02 -4.34 13.53
N HIS A 164 -6.99 -5.17 12.47
CA HIS A 164 -8.17 -5.95 12.10
C HIS A 164 -8.64 -6.88 13.23
N HIS A 165 -7.72 -7.57 13.91
CA HIS A 165 -8.07 -8.42 15.06
C HIS A 165 -8.60 -7.62 16.26
N HIS A 166 -8.20 -6.35 16.40
CA HIS A 166 -8.79 -5.47 17.40
C HIS A 166 -10.30 -5.29 17.16
N PHE A 167 -10.72 -5.12 15.90
CA PHE A 167 -12.14 -4.98 15.53
C PHE A 167 -12.90 -6.30 15.67
N GLU A 168 -12.29 -7.44 15.38
CA GLU A 168 -12.89 -8.75 15.65
C GLU A 168 -13.16 -8.95 17.15
N GLN A 169 -12.20 -8.58 18.01
CA GLN A 169 -12.39 -8.61 19.46
C GLN A 169 -13.39 -7.56 19.99
N LEU A 170 -13.78 -6.59 19.17
CA LEU A 170 -14.90 -5.68 19.45
C LEU A 170 -16.26 -6.28 19.04
N GLY A 171 -16.27 -7.48 18.45
CA GLY A 171 -17.47 -8.20 18.03
C GLY A 171 -17.84 -8.00 16.56
N TRP A 172 -16.96 -7.42 15.74
CA TRP A 172 -17.22 -7.31 14.30
C TRP A 172 -17.02 -8.66 13.63
N LYS A 173 -17.88 -8.99 12.66
CA LYS A 173 -17.67 -10.15 11.80
C LYS A 173 -16.49 -9.87 10.87
N GLU A 174 -15.70 -10.89 10.57
CA GLU A 174 -14.57 -10.82 9.63
C GLU A 174 -14.94 -10.11 8.32
N SER A 175 -16.01 -10.54 7.66
CA SER A 175 -16.49 -9.93 6.41
C SER A 175 -16.83 -8.44 6.55
N THR A 176 -17.27 -8.00 7.74
CA THR A 176 -17.54 -6.57 8.02
C THR A 176 -16.24 -5.78 8.13
N VAL A 177 -15.20 -6.34 8.74
CA VAL A 177 -13.87 -5.72 8.81
C VAL A 177 -13.29 -5.59 7.40
N VAL A 178 -13.28 -6.68 6.64
CA VAL A 178 -12.74 -6.78 5.28
C VAL A 178 -13.38 -5.72 4.37
N ILE A 179 -14.72 -5.70 4.25
CA ILE A 179 -15.43 -4.76 3.37
C ILE A 179 -15.18 -3.31 3.79
N ARG A 180 -15.17 -3.00 5.09
CA ARG A 180 -14.89 -1.63 5.57
C ARG A 180 -13.46 -1.20 5.24
N PHE A 181 -12.50 -2.11 5.34
CA PHE A 181 -11.10 -1.83 5.02
C PHE A 181 -10.89 -1.65 3.51
N TRP A 182 -11.68 -2.33 2.68
CA TRP A 182 -11.72 -2.07 1.24
C TRP A 182 -12.24 -0.66 0.94
N ILE A 183 -13.33 -0.23 1.60
CA ILE A 183 -13.85 1.14 1.46
C ILE A 183 -12.77 2.17 1.84
N VAL A 184 -12.10 1.97 2.98
CA VAL A 184 -10.98 2.83 3.41
C VAL A 184 -9.86 2.86 2.37
N SER A 185 -9.50 1.72 1.79
CA SER A 185 -8.46 1.63 0.75
C SER A 185 -8.83 2.40 -0.52
N ILE A 186 -10.10 2.34 -0.95
CA ILE A 186 -10.60 3.13 -2.09
C ILE A 186 -10.50 4.62 -1.79
N VAL A 187 -10.92 5.06 -0.60
CA VAL A 187 -10.83 6.47 -0.19
C VAL A 187 -9.37 6.94 -0.16
N LEU A 188 -8.47 6.15 0.40
CA LEU A 188 -7.03 6.44 0.44
C LEU A 188 -6.41 6.52 -0.96
N ALA A 189 -6.81 5.63 -1.88
CA ALA A 189 -6.40 5.69 -3.27
C ALA A 189 -6.83 6.98 -3.97
N LEU A 190 -8.09 7.39 -3.77
CA LEU A 190 -8.60 8.66 -4.32
C LEU A 190 -7.85 9.87 -3.73
N ILE A 191 -7.57 9.86 -2.43
CA ILE A 191 -6.74 10.90 -1.79
C ILE A 191 -5.34 10.91 -2.40
N GLY A 192 -4.72 9.75 -2.58
CA GLY A 192 -3.41 9.60 -3.22
C GLY A 192 -3.38 10.19 -4.64
N LEU A 193 -4.37 9.87 -5.47
CA LEU A 193 -4.51 10.46 -6.82
C LEU A 193 -4.76 11.97 -6.77
N ALA A 194 -5.57 12.45 -5.83
CA ALA A 194 -5.84 13.86 -5.67
C ALA A 194 -4.55 14.64 -5.37
N THR A 195 -3.60 14.05 -4.62
CA THR A 195 -2.32 14.71 -4.30
C THR A 195 -1.47 15.08 -5.51
N LEU A 196 -1.68 14.44 -6.67
CA LEU A 196 -0.91 14.73 -7.89
C LEU A 196 -1.12 16.17 -8.39
N LYS A 197 -2.28 16.77 -8.09
CA LYS A 197 -2.74 18.06 -8.64
C LYS A 197 -3.01 19.15 -7.59
N VAL A 198 -2.49 19.01 -6.36
CA VAL A 198 -2.76 19.98 -5.26
C VAL A 198 -1.96 21.29 -5.39
N ARG A 199 -1.42 21.59 -6.58
CA ARG A 199 -0.41 22.63 -6.81
C ARG A 199 -0.73 23.51 -8.00
#